data_AF-B4PFR2-F1
#
_entry.id   AF-B4PFR2-F1
#
_cell.length_a   1.000
_cell.length_b   1.000
_cell.length_c   1.000
_cell.angle_alpha   90.00
_cell.angle_beta   90.00
_cell.angle_gamma   90.00
#
_symmetry.space_group_name_H-M   'P 1'
#
loop_
_entity.id
_entity.type
_entity.pdbx_description
1 polymer ?
#
loop_
_entity_poly.entity_id
_entity_poly.type
_entity_poly.pdbx_seq_one_letter_code
_entity_poly.pdbx_strand_id
1 'polypeptide(L)'
;MASGSRKRASEFNFKLLCDTFAEICPDFRVDHGSDKSESIDFANRVLFELCPRMRQLKQSGMDQMWRLVFHGGTSVYIYTYTFHKPISGQPRLGGGKLYMTVKQAGLLAVAKICSLLPLHHNPRQKILLTPLARAVFDPSNIQKIATRLTDLFRRRVDCNEVVRAVISSCQSDGYHLEHSESHIAVVAVGVTTRELADRKKLRRQTVKQYNRHGKTFDHSQYEIYARFSKMTRQIAEEPPQPDADAGDEKPPVRIRNVSEVLSSIVKSSDDPLSGETIYIKSKAPSNQGIRAEVEAMPTSMDVHLEGISMERMRAEVLAPSQST
;
A
#
# COMPACT_ATOMS: atom_id res chain seq x y z
N MET A 1 35.31 26.09 -13.96
CA MET A 1 33.87 25.78 -14.01
C MET A 1 33.70 24.29 -14.23
N ALA A 2 33.08 23.57 -13.30
CA ALA A 2 32.68 22.19 -13.50
C ALA A 2 31.39 21.96 -12.68
N SER A 3 30.27 21.94 -13.39
CA SER A 3 28.94 21.65 -12.84
C SER A 3 28.87 20.17 -12.46
N GLY A 4 28.98 19.89 -11.17
CA GLY A 4 28.72 18.56 -10.61
C GLY A 4 27.23 18.32 -10.55
N SER A 5 26.68 17.64 -11.56
CA SER A 5 25.31 17.15 -11.55
C SER A 5 25.12 16.18 -10.37
N ARG A 6 24.46 16.65 -9.32
CA ARG A 6 23.96 15.84 -8.20
C ARG A 6 23.01 14.79 -8.77
N LYS A 7 23.49 13.54 -8.96
CA LYS A 7 22.62 12.38 -9.23
C LYS A 7 21.59 12.31 -8.10
N ARG A 8 20.34 12.62 -8.39
CA ARG A 8 19.22 12.36 -7.48
C ARG A 8 19.19 10.85 -7.21
N ALA A 9 19.05 10.46 -5.94
CA ALA A 9 18.74 9.07 -5.60
C ALA A 9 17.48 8.67 -6.38
N SER A 10 17.46 7.47 -6.97
CA SER A 10 16.34 7.02 -7.81
C SER A 10 15.06 6.98 -6.97
N GLU A 11 14.15 7.91 -7.22
CA GLU A 11 12.81 7.90 -6.69
C GLU A 11 12.11 6.59 -7.09
N PHE A 12 11.31 6.01 -6.19
CA PHE A 12 10.59 4.77 -6.47
C PHE A 12 9.65 4.97 -7.68
N ASN A 13 9.78 4.10 -8.68
CA ASN A 13 9.00 4.17 -9.90
C ASN A 13 8.05 2.99 -10.00
N PHE A 14 6.77 3.23 -9.72
CA PHE A 14 5.74 2.21 -9.74
C PHE A 14 5.54 1.60 -11.14
N LYS A 15 5.66 2.41 -12.21
CA LYS A 15 5.57 1.88 -13.57
C LYS A 15 6.69 0.88 -13.85
N LEU A 16 7.92 1.24 -13.49
CA LEU A 16 9.06 0.33 -13.61
C LEU A 16 8.87 -0.94 -12.76
N LEU A 17 8.17 -0.86 -11.62
CA LEU A 17 7.85 -2.03 -10.80
C LEU A 17 6.90 -2.98 -11.55
N CYS A 18 5.84 -2.43 -12.15
CA CYS A 18 4.93 -3.18 -13.00
C CYS A 18 5.65 -3.83 -14.20
N ASP A 19 6.56 -3.09 -14.82
CA ASP A 19 7.33 -3.55 -15.98
C ASP A 19 8.23 -4.74 -15.59
N THR A 20 9.01 -4.60 -14.52
CA THR A 20 9.87 -5.68 -14.00
C THR A 20 9.06 -6.88 -13.51
N PHE A 21 7.90 -6.67 -12.90
CA PHE A 21 7.05 -7.77 -12.46
C PHE A 21 6.46 -8.55 -13.64
N ALA A 22 6.11 -7.86 -14.74
CA ALA A 22 5.62 -8.51 -15.96
C ALA A 22 6.67 -9.43 -16.61
N GLU A 23 7.97 -9.21 -16.37
CA GLU A 23 9.03 -10.14 -16.81
C GLU A 23 9.04 -11.44 -16.01
N ILE A 24 8.58 -11.41 -14.76
CA ILE A 24 8.50 -12.58 -13.86
C ILE A 24 7.18 -13.31 -14.00
N CYS A 25 6.09 -12.56 -14.19
CA CYS A 25 4.72 -13.01 -14.25
C CYS A 25 4.07 -12.45 -15.52
N PRO A 26 4.26 -13.11 -16.68
CA PRO A 26 3.88 -12.55 -18.00
C PRO A 26 2.39 -12.22 -18.15
N ASP A 27 1.51 -12.95 -17.46
CA ASP A 27 0.07 -12.74 -17.46
C ASP A 27 -0.38 -11.50 -16.66
N PHE A 28 0.55 -10.80 -15.98
CA PHE A 28 0.23 -9.61 -15.18
C PHE A 28 -0.38 -8.48 -16.01
N ARG A 29 0.15 -8.24 -17.21
CA ARG A 29 -0.33 -7.18 -18.13
C ARG A 29 -1.52 -7.59 -18.99
N VAL A 30 -1.94 -8.85 -18.91
CA VAL A 30 -3.05 -9.34 -19.72
C VAL A 30 -4.35 -9.00 -19.02
N ASP A 31 -5.17 -8.17 -19.66
CA ASP A 31 -6.47 -7.73 -19.15
C ASP A 31 -7.56 -8.80 -19.33
N HIS A 32 -7.36 -9.76 -20.24
CA HIS A 32 -8.29 -10.85 -20.52
C HIS A 32 -7.83 -12.12 -19.80
N GLY A 33 -8.56 -12.52 -18.77
CA GLY A 33 -8.27 -13.73 -18.01
C GLY A 33 -8.38 -14.96 -18.90
N SER A 34 -7.28 -15.71 -19.03
CA SER A 34 -7.43 -17.16 -19.09
C SER A 34 -8.19 -17.62 -17.83
N ASP A 35 -8.92 -18.74 -17.90
CA ASP A 35 -9.65 -19.31 -16.77
C ASP A 35 -8.78 -19.53 -15.51
N LYS A 36 -7.45 -19.50 -15.66
CA LYS A 36 -6.47 -19.50 -14.57
C LYS A 36 -5.37 -18.49 -14.85
N SER A 37 -5.13 -17.58 -13.90
CA SER A 37 -4.08 -16.58 -13.97
C SER A 37 -3.25 -16.60 -12.69
N GLU A 38 -1.93 -16.67 -12.84
CA GLU A 38 -0.97 -16.65 -11.74
C GLU A 38 -0.84 -15.27 -11.14
N SER A 39 -1.00 -14.21 -11.93
CA SER A 39 -1.05 -12.84 -11.42
C SER A 39 -2.28 -12.59 -10.53
N ILE A 40 -3.41 -13.26 -10.80
CA ILE A 40 -4.58 -13.24 -9.90
C ILE A 40 -4.29 -14.03 -8.62
N ASP A 41 -3.69 -15.22 -8.73
CA ASP A 41 -3.33 -16.03 -7.56
C ASP A 41 -2.32 -15.29 -6.66
N PHE A 42 -1.28 -14.69 -7.27
CA PHE A 42 -0.37 -13.77 -6.60
C PHE A 42 -1.12 -12.67 -5.85
N ALA A 43 -2.05 -11.99 -6.53
CA ALA A 43 -2.80 -10.90 -5.91
C ALA A 43 -3.68 -11.39 -4.74
N ASN A 44 -4.29 -12.57 -4.88
CA ASN A 44 -5.09 -13.22 -3.84
C ASN A 44 -4.23 -13.53 -2.61
N ARG A 45 -3.13 -14.26 -2.80
CA ARG A 45 -2.18 -14.64 -1.73
C ARG A 45 -1.64 -13.41 -1.02
N VAL A 46 -1.23 -12.38 -1.77
CA VAL A 46 -0.67 -11.16 -1.17
C VAL A 46 -1.72 -10.41 -0.34
N LEU A 47 -2.91 -10.15 -0.89
CA LEU A 47 -3.89 -9.26 -0.25
C LEU A 47 -4.69 -9.94 0.87
N PHE A 48 -5.00 -11.22 0.73
CA PHE A 48 -5.89 -11.94 1.65
C PHE A 48 -5.17 -12.89 2.60
N GLU A 49 -3.92 -13.27 2.33
CA GLU A 49 -3.14 -14.13 3.24
C GLU A 49 -1.93 -13.39 3.85
N LEU A 50 -1.01 -12.91 3.01
CA LEU A 50 0.24 -12.32 3.47
C LEU A 50 0.02 -11.00 4.21
N CYS A 51 -0.66 -10.02 3.59
CA CYS A 51 -0.90 -8.72 4.20
C CYS A 51 -1.64 -8.79 5.55
N PRO A 52 -2.66 -9.66 5.75
CA PRO A 52 -3.25 -9.87 7.08
C PRO A 52 -2.29 -10.52 8.08
N ARG A 53 -1.55 -11.56 7.68
CA ARG A 53 -0.57 -12.24 8.55
C ARG A 53 0.56 -11.32 8.98
N MET A 54 0.92 -10.31 8.17
CA MET A 54 1.93 -9.32 8.52
C MET A 54 1.70 -8.63 9.87
N ARG A 55 0.45 -8.38 10.26
CA ARG A 55 0.17 -7.76 11.56
C ARG A 55 0.59 -8.67 12.71
N GLN A 56 0.39 -9.97 12.57
CA GLN A 56 0.76 -10.98 13.57
C GLN A 56 2.29 -11.19 13.58
N LEU A 57 2.92 -11.24 12.40
CA LEU A 57 4.38 -11.40 12.28
C LEU A 57 5.17 -10.22 12.85
N LYS A 58 4.64 -9.00 12.71
CA LYS A 58 5.24 -7.82 13.34
C LYS A 58 5.15 -7.85 14.87
N GLN A 59 4.08 -8.41 15.42
CA GLN A 59 3.91 -8.55 16.87
C GLN A 59 4.82 -9.64 17.45
N SER A 60 5.14 -10.68 16.68
CA SER A 60 6.05 -11.74 17.12
C SER A 60 7.53 -11.39 16.97
N GLY A 61 7.87 -10.31 16.23
CA GLY A 61 9.25 -9.90 15.99
C GLY A 61 10.07 -10.87 15.15
N MET A 62 9.39 -11.81 14.45
CA MET A 62 10.04 -12.85 13.64
C MET A 62 10.06 -12.43 12.17
N ASP A 63 11.26 -12.37 11.60
CA ASP A 63 11.47 -12.07 10.18
C ASP A 63 11.09 -13.27 9.32
N GLN A 64 10.36 -13.01 8.24
CA GLN A 64 9.95 -14.04 7.29
C GLN A 64 10.17 -13.57 5.85
N MET A 65 10.40 -14.54 4.98
CA MET A 65 10.46 -14.34 3.55
C MET A 65 9.51 -15.31 2.88
N TRP A 66 8.58 -14.78 2.10
CA TRP A 66 7.66 -15.56 1.30
C TRP A 66 8.21 -15.70 -0.10
N ARG A 67 8.33 -16.93 -0.58
CA ARG A 67 8.73 -17.21 -1.96
C ARG A 67 7.50 -17.67 -2.72
N LEU A 68 7.01 -16.84 -3.62
CA LEU A 68 5.94 -17.19 -4.55
C LEU A 68 6.58 -17.69 -5.85
N VAL A 69 6.32 -18.95 -6.22
CA VAL A 69 6.92 -19.61 -7.38
C VAL A 69 5.89 -19.68 -8.51
N PHE A 70 6.24 -19.13 -9.67
CA PHE A 70 5.41 -19.13 -10.88
C PHE A 70 5.75 -20.31 -11.79
N HIS A 71 4.83 -20.68 -12.66
CA HIS A 71 5.04 -21.63 -13.74
C HIS A 71 6.08 -21.08 -14.71
N GLY A 72 7.13 -21.86 -14.97
CA GLY A 72 8.33 -21.40 -15.69
C GLY A 72 9.55 -21.19 -14.79
N GLY A 73 9.42 -21.42 -13.48
CA GLY A 73 10.55 -21.47 -12.54
C GLY A 73 11.03 -20.10 -12.05
N THR A 74 10.35 -19.02 -12.44
CA THR A 74 10.57 -17.70 -11.85
C THR A 74 9.97 -17.62 -10.46
N SER A 75 10.47 -16.70 -9.64
CA SER A 75 9.99 -16.56 -8.25
C SER A 75 10.04 -15.11 -7.79
N VAL A 76 9.05 -14.73 -6.98
CA VAL A 76 9.06 -13.47 -6.23
C VAL A 76 9.32 -13.77 -4.77
N TYR A 77 10.27 -13.05 -4.20
CA TYR A 77 10.62 -13.08 -2.79
C TYR A 77 10.09 -11.81 -2.13
N ILE A 78 9.12 -11.98 -1.24
CA ILE A 78 8.48 -10.91 -0.50
C ILE A 78 9.00 -10.92 0.93
N TYR A 79 9.70 -9.86 1.30
CA TYR A 79 10.20 -9.69 2.66
C TYR A 79 9.13 -9.09 3.56
N THR A 80 8.85 -9.78 4.66
CA THR A 80 8.03 -9.26 5.75
C THR A 80 8.82 -8.29 6.65
N TYR A 81 10.15 -8.31 6.52
CA TYR A 81 11.11 -7.59 7.34
C TYR A 81 11.06 -6.05 7.21
N THR A 82 11.23 -5.36 8.34
CA THR A 82 11.79 -4.01 8.41
C THR A 82 13.31 -4.10 8.42
N PHE A 83 13.95 -4.10 7.26
CA PHE A 83 15.41 -4.09 7.20
C PHE A 83 16.04 -2.99 8.07
N HIS A 84 17.11 -3.34 8.81
CA HIS A 84 18.03 -2.34 9.39
C HIS A 84 18.51 -1.31 8.35
N LYS A 85 18.49 -1.68 7.06
CA LYS A 85 18.55 -0.77 5.92
C LYS A 85 17.38 -1.03 4.98
N PRO A 86 16.35 -0.16 4.94
CA PRO A 86 15.22 -0.32 4.03
C PRO A 86 15.72 -0.61 2.62
N ILE A 87 15.20 -1.64 1.95
CA ILE A 87 15.32 -1.77 0.48
C ILE A 87 14.51 -0.62 -0.11
N SER A 88 15.13 0.55 -0.09
CA SER A 88 14.64 1.80 -0.63
C SER A 88 15.17 1.86 -2.06
N GLY A 89 14.41 1.27 -2.97
CA GLY A 89 14.82 1.21 -4.37
C GLY A 89 13.89 0.38 -5.23
N GLN A 90 14.09 0.54 -6.53
CA GLN A 90 13.48 -0.32 -7.55
C GLN A 90 13.86 -1.78 -7.27
N PRO A 91 12.92 -2.74 -7.33
CA PRO A 91 13.25 -4.15 -7.23
C PRO A 91 14.31 -4.57 -8.24
N ARG A 92 15.17 -5.49 -7.82
CA ARG A 92 16.23 -6.02 -8.67
C ARG A 92 15.78 -7.35 -9.26
N LEU A 93 15.83 -7.44 -10.58
CA LEU A 93 15.68 -8.68 -11.31
C LEU A 93 17.05 -9.37 -11.44
N GLY A 94 17.15 -10.63 -11.06
CA GLY A 94 18.38 -11.41 -11.25
C GLY A 94 18.12 -12.91 -11.21
N GLY A 95 18.44 -13.61 -12.30
CA GLY A 95 18.32 -15.08 -12.38
C GLY A 95 16.90 -15.61 -12.20
N GLY A 96 15.89 -14.92 -12.76
CA GLY A 96 14.48 -15.30 -12.62
C GLY A 96 13.88 -15.04 -11.23
N LYS A 97 14.60 -14.32 -10.37
CA LYS A 97 14.17 -13.95 -9.02
C LYS A 97 13.93 -12.46 -8.92
N LEU A 98 12.82 -12.09 -8.28
CA LEU A 98 12.48 -10.70 -8.01
C LEU A 98 12.25 -10.49 -6.51
N TYR A 99 12.98 -9.52 -5.97
CA TYR A 99 13.02 -9.24 -4.55
C TYR A 99 12.27 -7.93 -4.25
N MET A 100 11.26 -8.00 -3.38
CA MET A 100 10.42 -6.84 -3.09
C MET A 100 9.88 -6.80 -1.66
N THR A 101 9.44 -5.62 -1.24
CA THR A 101 8.77 -5.43 0.05
C THR A 101 7.29 -5.84 -0.05
N VAL A 102 6.65 -6.14 1.10
CA VAL A 102 5.19 -6.33 1.16
C VAL A 102 4.43 -5.13 0.58
N LYS A 103 4.93 -3.91 0.75
CA LYS A 103 4.30 -2.70 0.19
C LYS A 103 4.26 -2.75 -1.33
N GLN A 104 5.38 -3.05 -1.96
CA GLN A 104 5.50 -3.18 -3.42
C GLN A 104 4.62 -4.32 -3.95
N ALA A 105 4.65 -5.48 -3.28
CA ALA A 105 3.78 -6.60 -3.61
C ALA A 105 2.29 -6.22 -3.51
N GLY A 106 1.90 -5.51 -2.45
CA GLY A 106 0.53 -5.04 -2.25
C GLY A 106 0.08 -4.04 -3.33
N LEU A 107 0.96 -3.13 -3.77
CA LEU A 107 0.65 -2.22 -4.88
C LEU A 107 0.43 -3.00 -6.19
N LEU A 108 1.28 -3.97 -6.52
CA LEU A 108 1.11 -4.84 -7.69
C LEU A 108 -0.20 -5.64 -7.62
N ALA A 109 -0.49 -6.23 -6.47
CA ALA A 109 -1.70 -7.01 -6.25
C ALA A 109 -2.97 -6.17 -6.42
N VAL A 110 -2.99 -4.96 -5.84
CA VAL A 110 -4.13 -4.03 -6.01
C VAL A 110 -4.27 -3.60 -7.45
N ALA A 111 -3.17 -3.25 -8.13
CA ALA A 111 -3.21 -2.88 -9.54
C ALA A 111 -3.81 -4.00 -10.40
N LYS A 112 -3.39 -5.25 -10.18
CA LYS A 112 -3.96 -6.40 -10.91
C LYS A 112 -5.45 -6.57 -10.64
N ILE A 113 -5.89 -6.61 -9.38
CA ILE A 113 -7.32 -6.77 -9.07
C ILE A 113 -8.14 -5.62 -9.68
N CYS A 114 -7.65 -4.38 -9.59
CA CYS A 114 -8.36 -3.23 -10.14
C CYS A 114 -8.50 -3.28 -11.67
N SER A 115 -7.51 -3.78 -12.39
CA SER A 115 -7.60 -3.97 -13.85
C SER A 115 -8.72 -4.93 -14.26
N LEU A 116 -9.02 -5.94 -13.43
CA LEU A 116 -9.99 -6.99 -13.74
C LEU A 116 -11.43 -6.69 -13.29
N LEU A 117 -11.61 -5.72 -12.38
CA LEU A 117 -12.94 -5.37 -11.85
C LEU A 117 -13.96 -4.93 -12.91
N PRO A 118 -13.61 -4.09 -13.91
CA PRO A 118 -14.56 -3.71 -14.95
C PRO A 118 -15.10 -4.89 -15.76
N LEU A 119 -14.29 -5.93 -15.95
CA LEU A 119 -14.62 -7.08 -16.79
C LEU A 119 -15.44 -8.16 -16.05
N HIS A 120 -15.17 -8.36 -14.76
CA HIS A 120 -15.72 -9.49 -14.02
C HIS A 120 -16.78 -9.08 -13.01
N HIS A 121 -17.01 -7.80 -12.77
CA HIS A 121 -17.99 -7.41 -11.75
C HIS A 121 -19.42 -7.56 -12.24
N ASN A 122 -20.10 -8.54 -11.65
CA ASN A 122 -21.54 -8.65 -11.73
C ASN A 122 -22.15 -7.93 -10.52
N PRO A 123 -23.03 -6.92 -10.72
CA PRO A 123 -23.67 -6.19 -9.62
C PRO A 123 -24.59 -7.07 -8.77
N ARG A 124 -24.94 -8.28 -9.22
CA ARG A 124 -25.67 -9.29 -8.42
C ARG A 124 -24.75 -10.12 -7.52
N GLN A 125 -23.43 -10.04 -7.71
CA GLN A 125 -22.45 -10.74 -6.88
C GLN A 125 -22.04 -9.88 -5.68
N LYS A 126 -21.59 -10.55 -4.61
CA LYS A 126 -21.05 -9.87 -3.43
C LYS A 126 -19.83 -9.03 -3.82
N ILE A 127 -19.77 -7.81 -3.27
CA ILE A 127 -18.69 -6.87 -3.53
C ILE A 127 -17.40 -7.35 -2.87
N LEU A 128 -16.36 -7.52 -3.67
CA LEU A 128 -15.03 -7.88 -3.22
C LEU A 128 -14.28 -6.64 -2.74
N LEU A 129 -14.02 -6.55 -1.43
CA LEU A 129 -13.13 -5.54 -0.84
C LEU A 129 -11.93 -6.24 -0.21
N THR A 130 -10.75 -5.64 -0.33
CA THR A 130 -9.53 -6.12 0.36
C THR A 130 -9.69 -5.99 1.88
N PRO A 131 -8.92 -6.75 2.70
CA PRO A 131 -9.02 -6.65 4.15
C PRO A 131 -8.80 -5.23 4.69
N LEU A 132 -7.90 -4.45 4.07
CA LEU A 132 -7.69 -3.04 4.41
C LEU A 132 -8.92 -2.18 4.08
N ALA A 133 -9.49 -2.33 2.88
CA ALA A 133 -10.72 -1.63 2.51
C ALA A 133 -11.90 -2.01 3.42
N ARG A 134 -12.03 -3.28 3.80
CA ARG A 134 -13.07 -3.78 4.72
C ARG A 134 -12.93 -3.26 6.15
N ALA A 135 -11.73 -2.86 6.56
CA ALA A 135 -11.53 -2.22 7.85
C ALA A 135 -12.11 -0.79 7.87
N VAL A 136 -12.23 -0.15 6.70
CA VAL A 136 -12.69 1.24 6.55
C VAL A 136 -14.15 1.31 6.13
N PHE A 137 -14.59 0.44 5.22
CA PHE A 137 -15.91 0.46 4.61
C PHE A 137 -16.62 -0.89 4.70
N ASP A 138 -17.94 -0.85 4.85
CA ASP A 138 -18.77 -2.04 4.68
C ASP A 138 -19.14 -2.22 3.20
N PRO A 139 -19.09 -3.46 2.66
CA PRO A 139 -19.49 -3.73 1.28
C PRO A 139 -20.91 -3.22 0.95
N SER A 140 -21.83 -3.29 1.91
CA SER A 140 -23.22 -2.82 1.77
C SER A 140 -23.35 -1.31 1.57
N ASN A 141 -22.32 -0.52 1.90
CA ASN A 141 -22.32 0.93 1.75
C ASN A 141 -21.78 1.40 0.38
N ILE A 142 -21.11 0.53 -0.38
CA ILE A 142 -20.53 0.88 -1.68
C ILE A 142 -21.60 1.37 -2.66
N GLN A 143 -22.76 0.70 -2.71
CA GLN A 143 -23.89 1.14 -3.54
C GLN A 143 -24.38 2.54 -3.14
N LYS A 144 -24.44 2.83 -1.84
CA LYS A 144 -24.88 4.14 -1.33
C LYS A 144 -23.89 5.25 -1.68
N ILE A 145 -22.59 4.95 -1.61
CA ILE A 145 -21.53 5.87 -2.05
C ILE A 145 -21.68 6.16 -3.55
N ALA A 146 -21.83 5.12 -4.39
CA ALA A 146 -22.02 5.28 -5.84
C ALA A 146 -23.23 6.16 -6.18
N THR A 147 -24.35 5.97 -5.49
CA THR A 147 -25.54 6.83 -5.65
C THR A 147 -25.25 8.29 -5.27
N ARG A 148 -24.59 8.55 -4.13
CA ARG A 148 -24.26 9.93 -3.73
C ARG A 148 -23.26 10.61 -4.65
N LEU A 149 -22.29 9.87 -5.18
CA LEU A 149 -21.36 10.40 -6.18
C LEU A 149 -22.07 10.67 -7.51
N THR A 150 -23.05 9.83 -7.87
CA THR A 150 -23.90 10.07 -9.06
C THR A 150 -24.66 11.39 -8.93
N ASP A 151 -25.23 11.66 -7.75
CA ASP A 151 -25.91 12.93 -7.46
C ASP A 151 -24.94 14.12 -7.50
N LEU A 152 -23.74 13.97 -6.92
CA LEU A 152 -22.72 15.02 -6.85
C LEU A 152 -22.19 15.38 -8.23
N PHE A 153 -21.81 14.39 -9.04
CA PHE A 153 -21.18 14.61 -10.34
C PHE A 153 -22.16 14.79 -11.48
N ARG A 154 -23.47 14.56 -11.25
CA ARG A 154 -24.50 14.56 -12.30
C ARG A 154 -24.19 13.60 -13.46
N ARG A 155 -23.43 12.55 -13.19
CA ARG A 155 -23.14 11.44 -14.10
C ARG A 155 -23.31 10.13 -13.37
N ARG A 156 -23.71 9.08 -14.08
CA ARG A 156 -23.75 7.74 -13.51
C ARG A 156 -22.35 7.33 -13.02
N VAL A 157 -22.26 6.93 -11.77
CA VAL A 157 -21.06 6.31 -11.16
C VAL A 157 -21.39 4.87 -10.83
N ASP A 158 -20.67 3.94 -11.46
CA ASP A 158 -20.88 2.51 -11.22
C ASP A 158 -20.14 2.04 -9.96
N CYS A 159 -20.66 1.01 -9.29
CA CYS A 159 -20.04 0.44 -8.10
C CYS A 159 -18.59 -0.02 -8.35
N ASN A 160 -18.26 -0.44 -9.57
CA ASN A 160 -16.89 -0.77 -9.97
C ASN A 160 -15.91 0.37 -9.82
N GLU A 161 -16.32 1.58 -10.18
CA GLU A 161 -15.51 2.78 -10.04
C GLU A 161 -15.22 3.03 -8.57
N VAL A 162 -16.26 2.95 -7.73
CA VAL A 162 -16.15 3.11 -6.28
C VAL A 162 -15.27 2.03 -5.65
N VAL A 163 -15.44 0.76 -6.02
CA VAL A 163 -14.64 -0.36 -5.49
C VAL A 163 -13.17 -0.19 -5.83
N ARG A 164 -12.84 0.14 -7.09
CA ARG A 164 -11.46 0.41 -7.51
C ARG A 164 -10.85 1.57 -6.73
N ALA A 165 -11.61 2.65 -6.57
CA ALA A 165 -11.15 3.82 -5.82
C ALA A 165 -10.91 3.49 -4.34
N VAL A 166 -11.85 2.78 -3.70
CA VAL A 166 -11.73 2.35 -2.30
C VAL A 166 -10.55 1.42 -2.08
N ILE A 167 -10.42 0.36 -2.88
CA ILE A 167 -9.31 -0.61 -2.74
C ILE A 167 -7.96 0.09 -2.95
N SER A 168 -7.87 0.94 -3.97
CA SER A 168 -6.62 1.66 -4.28
C SER A 168 -6.24 2.65 -3.20
N SER A 169 -7.20 3.38 -2.65
CA SER A 169 -6.93 4.46 -1.68
C SER A 169 -6.66 3.94 -0.26
N CYS A 170 -7.22 2.78 0.11
CA CYS A 170 -6.94 2.14 1.39
C CYS A 170 -5.58 1.41 1.41
N GLN A 171 -4.92 1.26 0.26
CA GLN A 171 -3.62 0.62 0.16
C GLN A 171 -2.51 1.56 0.68
N SER A 172 -1.55 1.01 1.43
CA SER A 172 -0.34 1.75 1.80
C SER A 172 0.44 2.17 0.56
N ASP A 173 0.90 3.43 0.53
CA ASP A 173 1.53 4.05 -0.64
C ASP A 173 0.62 4.06 -1.90
N GLY A 174 -0.71 4.03 -1.68
CA GLY A 174 -1.73 4.00 -2.72
C GLY A 174 -1.69 5.18 -3.71
N TYR A 175 -1.04 6.29 -3.36
CA TYR A 175 -0.83 7.45 -4.24
C TYR A 175 -0.10 7.11 -5.55
N HIS A 176 0.51 5.93 -5.67
CA HIS A 176 1.06 5.42 -6.93
C HIS A 176 0.02 4.75 -7.86
N LEU A 177 -1.13 4.32 -7.34
CA LEU A 177 -2.14 3.55 -8.07
C LEU A 177 -3.07 4.46 -8.86
N GLU A 178 -3.44 4.08 -10.08
CA GLU A 178 -4.24 4.91 -10.98
C GLU A 178 -5.54 5.42 -10.35
N HIS A 179 -6.30 4.54 -9.71
CA HIS A 179 -7.63 4.85 -9.19
C HIS A 179 -7.64 5.36 -7.75
N SER A 180 -6.48 5.56 -7.11
CA SER A 180 -6.47 6.05 -5.73
C SER A 180 -6.85 7.53 -5.67
N GLU A 181 -7.60 7.91 -4.66
CA GLU A 181 -8.06 9.28 -4.44
C GLU A 181 -7.68 9.78 -3.04
N SER A 182 -7.23 11.04 -2.97
CA SER A 182 -6.71 11.62 -1.73
C SER A 182 -7.76 11.64 -0.62
N HIS A 183 -9.00 12.01 -0.95
CA HIS A 183 -10.07 12.15 0.02
C HIS A 183 -10.49 10.79 0.64
N ILE A 184 -10.45 9.70 -0.13
CA ILE A 184 -10.69 8.34 0.40
C ILE A 184 -9.52 7.90 1.30
N ALA A 185 -8.28 8.18 0.89
CA ALA A 185 -7.10 7.83 1.68
C ALA A 185 -7.08 8.54 3.04
N VAL A 186 -7.51 9.81 3.08
CA VAL A 186 -7.68 10.57 4.33
C VAL A 186 -8.75 9.94 5.24
N VAL A 187 -9.86 9.45 4.67
CA VAL A 187 -10.87 8.68 5.42
C VAL A 187 -10.26 7.39 5.98
N ALA A 188 -9.49 6.66 5.16
CA ALA A 188 -8.84 5.42 5.58
C ALA A 188 -7.92 5.65 6.79
N VAL A 189 -7.03 6.66 6.73
CA VAL A 189 -6.20 7.08 7.88
C VAL A 189 -7.07 7.44 9.09
N GLY A 190 -8.15 8.18 8.85
CA GLY A 190 -9.11 8.55 9.88
C GLY A 190 -9.70 7.37 10.64
N VAL A 191 -10.07 6.30 9.94
CA VAL A 191 -10.65 5.09 10.55
C VAL A 191 -9.57 4.22 11.20
N THR A 192 -8.39 4.12 10.60
CA THR A 192 -7.38 3.13 11.03
C THR A 192 -6.43 3.64 12.12
N THR A 193 -6.36 4.95 12.35
CA THR A 193 -5.47 5.56 13.34
C THR A 193 -6.23 5.92 14.61
N ARG A 194 -5.88 5.25 15.73
CA ARG A 194 -6.55 5.42 17.03
C ARG A 194 -6.23 6.78 17.66
N GLU A 195 -4.95 7.11 17.79
CA GLU A 195 -4.51 8.32 18.49
C GLU A 195 -4.81 9.60 17.70
N LEU A 196 -5.39 10.59 18.37
CA LEU A 196 -5.84 11.85 17.76
C LEU A 196 -4.68 12.65 17.13
N ALA A 197 -3.57 12.77 17.86
CA ALA A 197 -2.40 13.52 17.41
C ALA A 197 -1.79 12.91 16.14
N ASP A 198 -1.64 11.58 16.14
CA ASP A 198 -1.12 10.83 14.99
C ASP A 198 -2.09 10.89 13.81
N ARG A 199 -3.40 10.79 14.06
CA ARG A 199 -4.42 10.87 13.02
C ARG A 199 -4.35 12.22 12.30
N LYS A 200 -4.25 13.33 13.03
CA LYS A 200 -4.07 14.67 12.44
C LYS A 200 -2.79 14.77 11.61
N LYS A 201 -1.66 14.31 12.16
CA LYS A 201 -0.36 14.30 11.48
C LYS A 201 -0.41 13.48 10.18
N LEU A 202 -0.91 12.26 10.24
CA LEU A 202 -0.98 11.33 9.11
C LEU A 202 -1.97 11.80 8.03
N ARG A 203 -3.10 12.40 8.39
CA ARG A 203 -4.03 13.01 7.42
C ARG A 203 -3.34 14.14 6.64
N ARG A 204 -2.65 15.06 7.33
CA ARG A 204 -1.88 16.14 6.66
C ARG A 204 -0.78 15.59 5.76
N GLN A 205 -0.06 14.57 6.21
CA GLN A 205 0.97 13.90 5.41
C GLN A 205 0.38 13.22 4.17
N THR A 206 -0.76 12.56 4.31
CA THR A 206 -1.46 11.88 3.21
C THR A 206 -1.88 12.87 2.13
N VAL A 207 -2.49 14.00 2.51
CA VAL A 207 -2.85 15.06 1.55
C VAL A 207 -1.61 15.57 0.80
N LYS A 208 -0.51 15.84 1.53
CA LYS A 208 0.75 16.28 0.91
C LYS A 208 1.34 15.25 -0.06
N GLN A 209 1.31 13.96 0.29
CA GLN A 209 1.81 12.88 -0.57
C GLN A 209 0.98 12.75 -1.85
N TYR A 210 -0.34 12.72 -1.74
CA TYR A 210 -1.24 12.62 -2.90
C TYR A 210 -1.14 13.86 -3.81
N ASN A 211 -1.06 15.07 -3.25
CA ASN A 211 -0.88 16.30 -4.03
C ASN A 211 0.43 16.28 -4.84
N ARG A 212 1.53 15.74 -4.31
CA ARG A 212 2.79 15.57 -5.08
C ARG A 212 2.64 14.65 -6.29
N HIS A 213 1.66 13.75 -6.27
CA HIS A 213 1.32 12.86 -7.38
C HIS A 213 0.14 13.37 -8.22
N GLY A 214 -0.22 14.65 -8.11
CA GLY A 214 -1.30 15.27 -8.89
C GLY A 214 -2.71 14.85 -8.48
N LYS A 215 -2.88 14.23 -7.30
CA LYS A 215 -4.17 13.77 -6.79
C LYS A 215 -4.68 14.73 -5.73
N THR A 216 -5.55 15.64 -6.16
CA THR A 216 -6.09 16.70 -5.30
C THR A 216 -7.10 16.16 -4.29
N PHE A 217 -7.10 16.75 -3.11
CA PHE A 217 -8.13 16.51 -2.11
C PHE A 217 -9.43 17.24 -2.48
N ASP A 218 -10.55 16.53 -2.42
CA ASP A 218 -11.89 17.06 -2.66
C ASP A 218 -12.71 16.90 -1.38
N HIS A 219 -13.19 18.03 -0.86
CA HIS A 219 -13.93 18.05 0.40
C HIS A 219 -15.34 17.47 0.27
N SER A 220 -16.05 17.74 -0.81
CA SER A 220 -17.41 17.23 -1.02
C SER A 220 -17.41 15.71 -1.18
N GLN A 221 -16.43 15.17 -1.89
CA GLN A 221 -16.25 13.72 -1.97
C GLN A 221 -15.82 13.13 -0.64
N TYR A 222 -14.89 13.78 0.08
CA TYR A 222 -14.49 13.37 1.44
C TYR A 222 -15.71 13.17 2.35
N GLU A 223 -16.65 14.12 2.39
CA GLU A 223 -17.84 14.03 3.23
C GLU A 223 -18.70 12.79 2.91
N ILE A 224 -18.85 12.47 1.62
CA ILE A 224 -19.59 11.28 1.18
C ILE A 224 -18.91 10.01 1.71
N TYR A 225 -17.60 9.85 1.46
CA TYR A 225 -16.86 8.67 1.90
C TYR A 225 -16.79 8.57 3.43
N ALA A 226 -16.52 9.68 4.12
CA ALA A 226 -16.49 9.74 5.58
C ALA A 226 -17.82 9.29 6.19
N ARG A 227 -18.95 9.76 5.63
CA ARG A 227 -20.30 9.41 6.08
C ARG A 227 -20.58 7.91 6.05
N PHE A 228 -20.08 7.20 5.04
CA PHE A 228 -20.33 5.78 4.83
C PHE A 228 -19.19 4.84 5.31
N SER A 229 -18.20 5.40 6.00
CA SER A 229 -17.12 4.65 6.64
C SER A 229 -17.57 4.03 7.98
N LYS A 230 -16.77 3.10 8.52
CA LYS A 230 -17.06 2.41 9.80
C LYS A 230 -16.93 3.26 11.05
N MET A 231 -16.35 4.45 10.96
CA MET A 231 -16.19 5.38 12.09
C MET A 231 -16.79 6.76 11.80
N THR A 232 -17.96 6.80 11.14
CA THR A 232 -18.68 8.04 10.82
C THR A 232 -18.76 9.02 11.99
N ARG A 233 -18.97 8.56 13.23
CA ARG A 233 -19.10 9.42 14.42
C ARG A 233 -17.79 10.12 14.80
N GLN A 234 -16.69 9.38 14.92
CA GLN A 234 -15.38 9.93 15.29
C GLN A 234 -14.75 10.79 14.17
N ILE A 235 -15.07 10.49 12.90
CA ILE A 235 -14.57 11.24 11.76
C ILE A 235 -15.37 12.54 11.54
N ALA A 236 -16.67 12.55 11.83
CA ALA A 236 -17.51 13.74 11.73
C ALA A 236 -17.16 14.81 12.79
N GLU A 237 -16.68 14.40 13.96
CA GLU A 237 -16.21 15.31 15.03
C GLU A 237 -14.85 15.98 14.70
N GLU A 238 -14.14 15.47 13.69
CA GLU A 238 -12.80 15.91 13.31
C GLU A 238 -12.72 16.18 11.79
N PRO A 239 -13.24 17.34 11.32
CA PRO A 239 -13.12 17.71 9.92
C PRO A 239 -11.63 17.78 9.52
N PRO A 240 -11.25 17.27 8.33
CA PRO A 240 -9.90 17.41 7.83
C PRO A 240 -9.68 18.90 7.57
N GLN A 241 -8.79 19.52 8.33
CA GLN A 241 -8.39 20.90 8.05
C GLN A 241 -7.33 20.86 6.94
N PRO A 242 -7.63 21.33 5.71
CA PRO A 242 -6.59 21.87 4.85
C PRO A 242 -6.12 23.16 5.54
N ASP A 243 -4.87 23.21 5.97
CA ASP A 243 -4.30 24.49 6.41
C ASP A 243 -4.32 25.44 5.21
N ALA A 244 -5.00 26.57 5.37
CA ALA A 244 -4.72 27.77 4.59
C ALA A 244 -3.25 28.15 4.84
N ASP A 245 -2.56 28.65 3.82
CA ASP A 245 -1.22 29.21 3.96
C ASP A 245 -1.18 30.20 5.14
N ALA A 246 -0.40 29.86 6.16
CA ALA A 246 0.07 30.72 7.23
C ALA A 246 1.43 30.14 7.62
N GLY A 247 2.58 30.80 7.46
CA GLY A 247 2.93 32.20 7.57
C GLY A 247 4.29 32.18 8.29
N ASP A 248 5.25 33.00 7.87
CA ASP A 248 6.64 33.03 8.36
C ASP A 248 6.80 32.76 9.88
N GLU A 249 7.29 31.58 10.25
CA GLU A 249 7.87 31.35 11.57
C GLU A 249 9.36 31.72 11.54
N LYS A 250 9.69 32.85 12.20
CA LYS A 250 11.05 33.34 12.42
C LYS A 250 11.91 32.28 13.14
N PRO A 251 13.20 32.13 12.78
CA PRO A 251 14.06 31.13 13.40
C PRO A 251 14.57 31.61 14.78
N PRO A 252 14.51 30.79 15.84
CA PRO A 252 15.26 31.06 17.05
C PRO A 252 16.69 30.50 16.94
N VAL A 253 17.64 31.44 16.95
CA VAL A 253 18.95 31.47 17.62
C VAL A 253 19.67 30.13 17.87
N ARG A 254 20.83 29.97 17.21
CA ARG A 254 21.90 28.99 17.54
C ARG A 254 22.46 29.23 18.95
N ILE A 255 22.68 28.16 19.74
CA ILE A 255 23.93 27.83 20.48
C ILE A 255 23.83 26.40 21.07
N ARG A 256 24.85 25.56 20.72
CA ARG A 256 25.58 24.45 21.42
C ARG A 256 24.81 23.54 22.41
N ASN A 257 24.97 22.22 22.52
CA ASN A 257 26.08 21.29 22.26
C ASN A 257 25.51 19.85 22.11
N VAL A 258 26.00 19.06 21.16
CA VAL A 258 25.39 17.78 20.71
C VAL A 258 25.88 16.53 21.49
N SER A 259 26.73 16.69 22.50
CA SER A 259 27.38 15.53 23.16
C SER A 259 26.82 15.14 24.53
N GLU A 260 25.97 15.95 25.18
CA GLU A 260 25.51 15.69 26.57
C GLU A 260 24.07 15.19 26.69
N VAL A 261 23.26 15.23 25.63
CA VAL A 261 21.87 14.71 25.66
C VAL A 261 21.81 13.20 25.34
N LEU A 262 22.85 12.64 24.72
CA LEU A 262 22.86 11.25 24.27
C LEU A 262 23.10 10.21 25.39
N SER A 263 23.39 10.63 26.62
CA SER A 263 23.69 9.72 27.74
C SER A 263 22.65 9.69 28.86
N SER A 264 21.50 10.34 28.70
CA SER A 264 20.56 10.53 29.81
C SER A 264 19.17 10.00 29.48
N ILE A 265 18.99 8.71 29.80
CA ILE A 265 17.75 8.12 30.34
C ILE A 265 16.74 7.58 29.32
N VAL A 266 16.97 6.31 28.98
CA VAL A 266 16.00 5.20 28.87
C VAL A 266 14.58 5.53 29.39
N LYS A 267 13.61 5.52 28.47
CA LYS A 267 12.24 4.97 28.67
C LYS A 267 11.49 4.93 27.33
N SER A 268 11.41 3.71 26.75
CA SER A 268 10.22 3.14 26.08
C SER A 268 9.31 4.13 25.31
N SER A 269 9.49 4.25 23.99
CA SER A 269 8.43 4.64 23.05
C SER A 269 8.86 4.50 21.58
N ASP A 270 9.05 3.26 21.11
CA ASP A 270 9.29 3.01 19.69
C ASP A 270 8.16 2.15 19.11
N ASP A 271 7.07 2.81 18.72
CA ASP A 271 6.08 2.31 17.76
C ASP A 271 6.40 2.91 16.38
N PRO A 272 6.96 2.13 15.43
CA PRO A 272 7.36 2.63 14.13
C PRO A 272 6.24 2.57 13.08
N LEU A 273 4.98 2.84 13.46
CA LEU A 273 3.87 3.00 12.51
C LEU A 273 3.72 4.41 11.92
N SER A 274 4.70 5.30 12.08
CA SER A 274 4.70 6.62 11.43
C SER A 274 5.93 6.77 10.52
N GLY A 275 5.66 6.95 9.23
CA GLY A 275 6.69 7.03 8.20
C GLY A 275 7.53 8.30 8.29
N GLU A 276 8.84 8.12 8.08
CA GLU A 276 9.71 9.17 7.55
C GLU A 276 10.39 8.65 6.28
N THR A 277 10.38 9.48 5.24
CA THR A 277 11.26 9.31 4.09
C THR A 277 12.66 9.73 4.53
N ILE A 278 13.45 8.75 4.97
CA ILE A 278 14.81 8.98 5.42
C ILE A 278 15.70 9.28 4.20
N TYR A 279 16.16 10.54 4.09
CA TYR A 279 17.23 10.91 3.18
C TYR A 279 18.57 10.48 3.78
N ILE A 280 19.30 9.56 3.15
CA ILE A 280 20.69 9.24 3.55
C ILE A 280 21.66 9.44 2.39
N LYS A 281 22.74 10.18 2.70
CA LYS A 281 23.93 10.36 1.88
C LYS A 281 24.60 9.02 1.58
N SER A 282 24.85 8.80 0.29
CA SER A 282 25.50 7.62 -0.25
C SER A 282 26.97 7.52 0.18
N LYS A 283 27.35 6.38 0.74
CA LYS A 283 28.72 5.84 0.63
C LYS A 283 28.57 4.37 0.23
N ALA A 284 29.03 4.03 -0.98
CA ALA A 284 28.90 2.68 -1.51
C ALA A 284 29.85 1.71 -0.78
N PRO A 285 29.38 0.53 -0.34
CA PRO A 285 30.26 -0.60 -0.06
C PRO A 285 30.12 -1.68 -1.15
N SER A 286 31.21 -2.42 -1.32
CA SER A 286 31.46 -3.46 -2.31
C SER A 286 30.46 -4.62 -2.25
N ASN A 287 29.95 -4.98 -3.42
CA ASN A 287 29.06 -6.11 -3.67
C ASN A 287 29.74 -7.44 -3.35
N GLN A 288 29.27 -8.15 -2.31
CA GLN A 288 29.24 -9.64 -2.22
C GLN A 288 28.61 -10.11 -0.89
N GLY A 289 28.89 -9.44 0.24
CA GLY A 289 28.38 -9.85 1.56
C GLY A 289 26.86 -9.77 1.74
N ILE A 290 26.20 -8.78 1.11
CA ILE A 290 24.74 -8.58 1.20
C ILE A 290 23.96 -9.74 0.55
N ARG A 291 24.56 -10.43 -0.43
CA ARG A 291 23.92 -11.57 -1.11
C ARG A 291 23.85 -12.80 -0.21
N ALA A 292 24.95 -13.07 0.50
CA ALA A 292 25.03 -14.21 1.42
C ALA A 292 24.12 -14.04 2.64
N GLU A 293 23.98 -12.81 3.15
CA GLU A 293 23.14 -12.50 4.31
C GLU A 293 21.63 -12.65 4.00
N VAL A 294 21.23 -12.31 2.76
CA VAL A 294 19.84 -12.45 2.28
C VAL A 294 19.49 -13.90 1.93
N GLU A 295 20.45 -14.67 1.39
CA GLU A 295 20.27 -16.09 1.07
C GLU A 295 20.35 -16.99 2.34
N ALA A 296 20.87 -16.49 3.46
CA ALA A 296 21.03 -17.23 4.73
C ALA A 296 19.89 -17.05 5.76
N MET A 297 18.80 -16.34 5.42
CA MET A 297 17.66 -16.20 6.32
C MET A 297 16.88 -17.53 6.49
N PRO A 298 16.27 -17.81 7.67
CA PRO A 298 15.64 -19.10 7.95
C PRO A 298 14.44 -19.35 7.03
N THR A 299 14.33 -20.61 6.59
CA THR A 299 13.25 -21.28 5.84
C THR A 299 12.29 -20.35 5.08
N SER A 300 12.53 -20.14 3.78
CA SER A 300 11.51 -19.54 2.91
C SER A 300 10.25 -20.40 2.94
N MET A 301 9.09 -19.76 3.18
CA MET A 301 7.82 -20.43 2.93
C MET A 301 7.62 -20.45 1.41
N ASP A 302 7.89 -21.60 0.81
CA ASP A 302 7.71 -21.82 -0.62
C ASP A 302 6.22 -22.04 -0.88
N VAL A 303 5.62 -21.13 -1.64
CA VAL A 303 4.23 -21.19 -2.06
C VAL A 303 4.20 -21.24 -3.59
N HIS A 304 3.71 -22.35 -4.12
CA HIS A 304 3.50 -22.50 -5.56
C HIS A 304 2.20 -21.81 -5.96
N LEU A 305 2.26 -20.98 -6.99
CA LEU A 305 1.08 -20.36 -7.57
C LEU A 305 0.49 -21.33 -8.60
N GLU A 306 -0.76 -21.72 -8.41
CA GLU A 306 -1.45 -22.70 -9.27
C GLU A 306 -2.25 -22.01 -10.39
N GLY A 307 -2.45 -20.70 -10.25
CA GLY A 307 -3.29 -19.91 -11.14
C GLY A 307 -4.78 -20.10 -10.85
N ILE A 308 -5.50 -18.98 -10.68
CA ILE A 308 -6.93 -18.99 -10.37
C ILE A 308 -7.68 -17.95 -11.22
N SER A 309 -9.00 -18.15 -11.39
CA SER A 309 -9.92 -17.14 -11.94
C SER A 309 -10.33 -16.10 -10.89
N MET A 310 -10.82 -14.94 -11.32
CA MET A 310 -11.46 -13.96 -10.43
C MET A 310 -12.70 -14.53 -9.71
N GLU A 311 -13.49 -15.36 -10.38
CA GLU A 311 -14.69 -16.00 -9.85
C GLU A 311 -14.34 -16.95 -8.70
N ARG A 312 -13.34 -17.81 -8.91
CA ARG A 312 -12.81 -18.71 -7.88
C ARG A 312 -12.25 -17.94 -6.68
N MET A 313 -11.43 -16.91 -6.92
CA MET A 313 -10.92 -16.04 -5.84
C MET A 313 -12.08 -15.44 -5.02
N ARG A 314 -13.11 -14.92 -5.69
CA ARG A 314 -14.30 -14.40 -5.01
C ARG A 314 -15.02 -15.47 -4.20
N ALA A 315 -15.19 -16.68 -4.75
CA ALA A 315 -15.84 -17.78 -4.06
C ALA A 315 -15.09 -18.15 -2.76
N GLU A 316 -13.76 -18.24 -2.81
CA GLU A 316 -12.91 -18.55 -1.66
C GLU A 316 -12.95 -17.44 -0.59
N VAL A 317 -12.84 -16.17 -0.99
CA VAL A 317 -12.84 -15.02 -0.06
C VAL A 317 -14.21 -14.76 0.57
N LEU A 318 -15.29 -15.09 -0.12
CA LEU A 318 -16.67 -14.81 0.30
C LEU A 318 -17.39 -16.04 0.87
N ALA A 319 -16.73 -17.20 0.87
CA ALA A 319 -17.20 -18.38 1.57
C ALA A 319 -17.34 -18.04 3.06
N PRO A 320 -18.42 -18.49 3.73
CA PRO A 320 -18.47 -18.43 5.18
C PRO A 320 -17.29 -19.25 5.70
N SER A 321 -16.41 -18.61 6.47
CA SER A 321 -15.24 -19.25 7.09
C SER A 321 -15.71 -20.49 7.84
N GLN A 322 -15.45 -21.67 7.29
CA GLN A 322 -15.51 -22.91 8.06
C GLN A 322 -14.36 -22.83 9.05
N SER A 323 -14.70 -22.55 10.30
CA SER A 323 -13.79 -22.66 11.43
C SER A 323 -13.25 -24.08 11.50
N THR A 324 -11.94 -24.23 11.35
CA THR A 324 -11.17 -25.36 11.91
C THR A 324 -10.14 -24.79 12.85
#